data_AF-A0A800IIT1-F1
#
_entry.id   AF-A0A800IIT1-F1
#
_cell.length_a   1.000
_cell.length_b   1.000
_cell.length_c   1.000
_cell.angle_alpha   90.00
_cell.angle_beta   90.00
_cell.angle_gamma   90.00
#
_symmetry.space_group_name_H-M   'P 1'
#
loop_
_entity.id
_entity.type
_entity.pdbx_description
1 polymer ?
#
loop_
_entity_poly.entity_id
_entity_poly.type
_entity_poly.pdbx_seq_one_letter_code
_entity_poly.pdbx_strand_id
1 'polypeptide(L)'
;MNYIIFSHSVYIGLKVHFYGCYVVWLETAFCKGVTSQVRFMERYTCFACRVSLISVLVTGFLPTDVTATKFAGEFLSIGVGPRALSMGGASVAVSNDATAGYWNPAGLSALSRQMVTVMHSEQLSGLAYDYFAYARPMGDGDRGSTFGLSIIRLGVDDIPITRLPDPTQAIDAVLSNGRRNRPFVDRFVSDAEYAMLLSVARQTSSRFAIGANLKLIRKSVGVASAFGAGIDVGMLLRLRPSLGIGLQVMNLTSTVLTWSTGRKEYITPVIKTGIGYEHAIPRFRGSILFAADVDILFEGRQKTASFSLGRANASGHVGMEYKLQKMVTLRGGLDASGLTAGAGIRSPMVTLFGQSVIPSLDYAFVNDSAFGAVHRIGASLEF
;
A
#
# COMPACT_ATOMS: atom_id res chain seq x y z
N MET A 1 7.33 64.33 44.48
CA MET A 1 5.91 63.95 44.40
C MET A 1 5.87 62.44 44.17
N ASN A 2 5.27 61.71 45.11
CA ASN A 2 5.20 60.24 45.14
C ASN A 2 4.58 59.67 43.86
N TYR A 3 5.06 58.50 43.39
CA TYR A 3 4.33 57.22 43.48
C TYR A 3 5.22 56.09 42.94
N ILE A 4 5.33 55.03 43.74
CA ILE A 4 5.91 53.72 43.41
C ILE A 4 4.77 52.85 42.88
N ILE A 5 4.93 52.17 41.73
CA ILE A 5 4.38 50.82 41.48
C ILE A 5 5.36 50.05 40.57
N PHE A 6 5.73 48.85 41.01
CA PHE A 6 6.60 47.86 40.37
C PHE A 6 5.97 47.21 39.13
N SER A 7 6.78 46.83 38.14
CA SER A 7 6.77 45.47 37.55
C SER A 7 7.89 45.27 36.53
N HIS A 8 8.53 44.10 36.56
CA HIS A 8 9.72 43.69 35.82
C HIS A 8 9.54 43.66 34.29
N SER A 9 10.62 43.95 33.56
CA SER A 9 10.86 43.35 32.24
C SER A 9 12.36 43.21 31.97
N VAL A 10 12.73 41.95 31.80
CA VAL A 10 14.03 41.43 31.40
C VAL A 10 14.25 41.74 29.91
N TYR A 11 15.38 42.37 29.57
CA TYR A 11 15.93 42.37 28.21
C TYR A 11 17.19 41.50 28.21
N ILE A 12 17.11 40.32 27.61
CA ILE A 12 18.29 39.54 27.21
C ILE A 12 18.34 39.58 25.68
N GLY A 13 19.24 40.40 25.15
CA GLY A 13 19.64 40.34 23.75
C GLY A 13 20.66 39.22 23.55
N LEU A 14 20.35 38.26 22.68
CA LEU A 14 21.30 37.22 22.28
C LEU A 14 21.90 37.59 20.91
N LYS A 15 23.17 38.01 20.91
CA LYS A 15 24.03 38.05 19.72
C LYS A 15 24.46 36.63 19.38
N VAL A 16 24.21 36.20 18.16
CA VAL A 16 24.69 34.94 17.61
C VAL A 16 26.11 35.14 17.11
N HIS A 17 27.08 34.42 17.68
CA HIS A 17 28.40 34.22 17.09
C HIS A 17 28.61 32.73 16.82
N PHE A 18 28.83 32.41 15.55
CA PHE A 18 29.32 31.10 15.11
C PHE A 18 30.82 31.00 15.40
N TYR A 19 31.23 29.98 16.16
CA TYR A 19 32.58 29.44 16.11
C TYR A 19 32.54 27.91 16.20
N GLY A 20 33.40 27.28 15.39
CA GLY A 20 33.39 25.87 15.08
C GLY A 20 34.03 24.97 16.14
N CYS A 21 33.88 23.67 15.88
CA CYS A 21 34.42 22.53 16.62
C CYS A 21 35.81 22.75 17.22
N TYR A 22 35.91 22.64 18.54
CA TYR A 22 37.06 22.05 19.22
C TYR A 22 36.57 21.11 20.32
N VAL A 23 37.03 19.87 20.23
CA VAL A 23 36.90 18.86 21.27
C VAL A 23 37.88 19.23 22.38
N VAL A 24 37.37 19.52 23.58
CA VAL A 24 38.19 19.67 24.78
C VAL A 24 37.71 18.64 25.80
N TRP A 25 38.58 17.68 26.06
CA TRP A 25 38.52 16.78 27.22
C TRP A 25 38.80 17.59 28.49
N LEU A 26 37.90 17.51 29.47
CA LEU A 26 38.14 18.04 30.81
C LEU A 26 37.69 16.97 31.81
N GLU A 27 38.67 16.21 32.31
CA GLU A 27 38.54 15.48 33.56
C GLU A 27 38.53 16.48 34.72
N THR A 28 37.51 16.43 35.58
CA THR A 28 37.64 16.85 36.98
C THR A 28 36.85 15.91 37.89
N ALA A 29 37.48 15.63 39.02
CA ALA A 29 37.18 14.56 39.95
C ALA A 29 36.09 14.91 40.98
N PHE A 30 35.41 13.86 41.43
CA PHE A 30 34.90 13.61 42.78
C PHE A 30 34.01 14.66 43.48
N CYS A 31 32.71 14.33 43.61
CA CYS A 31 32.04 14.41 44.91
C CYS A 31 30.98 13.30 45.04
N LYS A 32 31.04 12.54 46.13
CA LYS A 32 30.15 11.42 46.46
C LYS A 32 28.76 11.93 46.84
N GLY A 33 27.72 11.36 46.22
CA GLY A 33 26.34 11.44 46.69
C GLY A 33 25.35 11.56 45.54
N VAL A 34 24.26 10.79 45.61
CA VAL A 34 23.10 10.77 44.68
C VAL A 34 23.20 9.76 43.51
N THR A 35 23.10 8.48 43.85
CA THR A 35 23.07 7.31 42.94
C THR A 35 21.68 6.96 42.39
N SER A 36 20.79 7.94 42.17
CA SER A 36 19.44 7.66 41.62
C SER A 36 19.00 8.52 40.42
N GLN A 37 19.70 9.60 40.10
CA GLN A 37 19.33 10.51 39.00
C GLN A 37 20.12 10.26 37.69
N VAL A 38 21.28 9.59 37.74
CA VAL A 38 22.19 9.47 36.58
C VAL A 38 21.72 8.43 35.54
N ARG A 39 20.96 7.39 35.94
CA ARG A 39 20.38 6.42 34.97
C ARG A 39 19.22 6.98 34.14
N PHE A 40 18.64 8.11 34.55
CA PHE A 40 17.55 8.73 33.82
C PHE A 40 18.11 9.54 32.63
N MET A 41 19.18 10.31 32.83
CA MET A 41 19.78 11.11 31.76
C MET A 41 20.43 10.30 30.63
N GLU A 42 21.11 9.18 30.91
CA GLU A 42 21.74 8.36 29.85
C GLU A 42 20.74 7.79 28.82
N ARG A 43 19.49 7.54 29.22
CA ARG A 43 18.44 7.06 28.30
C ARG A 43 17.93 8.15 27.35
N TYR A 44 17.89 9.41 27.79
CA TYR A 44 17.41 10.51 26.94
C TYR A 44 18.50 11.02 25.99
N THR A 45 19.77 11.05 26.42
CA THR A 45 20.87 11.46 25.56
C THR A 45 21.10 10.47 24.41
N CYS A 46 20.88 9.16 24.65
CA CYS A 46 20.96 8.13 23.61
C CYS A 46 19.75 8.13 22.66
N PHE A 47 18.57 8.54 23.14
CA PHE A 47 17.37 8.70 22.30
C PHE A 47 17.46 9.95 21.41
N ALA A 48 17.90 11.09 21.95
CA ALA A 48 18.09 12.32 21.18
C ALA A 48 19.19 12.19 20.10
N CYS A 49 20.24 11.42 20.37
CA CYS A 49 21.32 11.15 19.41
C CYS A 49 20.88 10.15 18.32
N ARG A 50 20.04 9.14 18.65
CA ARG A 50 19.42 8.24 17.65
C ARG A 50 18.37 8.93 16.78
N VAL A 51 17.57 9.82 17.35
CA VAL A 51 16.61 10.65 16.60
C VAL A 51 17.34 11.65 15.70
N SER A 52 18.46 12.22 16.15
CA SER A 52 19.30 13.10 15.32
C SER A 52 20.00 12.36 14.17
N LEU A 53 20.46 11.12 14.38
CA LEU A 53 21.06 10.32 13.29
C LEU A 53 20.02 9.90 12.24
N ILE A 54 18.78 9.61 12.67
CA ILE A 54 17.66 9.32 11.76
C ILE A 54 17.25 10.57 10.99
N SER A 55 17.23 11.75 11.61
CA SER A 55 16.94 13.01 10.89
C SER A 55 18.03 13.37 9.87
N VAL A 56 19.31 13.07 10.15
CA VAL A 56 20.42 13.34 9.23
C VAL A 56 20.43 12.35 8.05
N LEU A 57 20.02 11.09 8.25
CA LEU A 57 19.82 10.11 7.18
C LEU A 57 18.61 10.42 6.28
N VAL A 58 17.59 11.10 6.80
CA VAL A 58 16.41 11.52 6.02
C VAL A 58 16.67 12.77 5.17
N THR A 59 17.61 13.65 5.56
CA THR A 59 17.97 14.85 4.79
C THR A 59 18.97 14.61 3.65
N GLY A 60 19.48 13.38 3.45
CA GLY A 60 20.51 13.06 2.44
C GLY A 60 20.00 12.56 1.09
N PHE A 61 18.70 12.31 0.93
CA PHE A 61 18.11 11.86 -0.34
C PHE A 61 17.03 12.84 -0.80
N LEU A 62 17.45 14.02 -1.22
CA LEU A 62 16.62 14.77 -2.16
C LEU A 62 16.69 14.03 -3.50
N PRO A 63 15.58 13.51 -4.05
CA PRO A 63 15.61 12.90 -5.36
C PRO A 63 16.11 13.96 -6.35
N THR A 64 17.18 13.63 -7.06
CA THR A 64 17.47 14.23 -8.37
C THR A 64 16.19 14.18 -9.20
N ASP A 65 15.98 15.13 -10.12
CA ASP A 65 14.82 15.23 -11.00
C ASP A 65 14.63 13.97 -11.88
N VAL A 66 14.23 12.85 -11.26
CA VAL A 66 13.71 11.67 -11.91
C VAL A 66 12.31 12.07 -12.30
N THR A 67 12.16 12.42 -13.57
CA THR A 67 10.85 12.71 -14.13
C THR A 67 10.04 11.41 -14.07
N ALA A 68 9.11 11.36 -13.13
CA ALA A 68 8.18 10.25 -12.97
C ALA A 68 7.51 9.92 -14.30
N THR A 69 7.59 8.67 -14.75
CA THR A 69 6.81 8.25 -15.90
C THR A 69 5.38 8.02 -15.42
N LYS A 70 4.48 8.94 -15.77
CA LYS A 70 3.05 8.79 -15.43
C LYS A 70 2.55 7.43 -15.89
N PHE A 71 1.78 6.76 -15.02
CA PHE A 71 1.10 5.49 -15.28
C PHE A 71 1.99 4.23 -15.43
N ALA A 72 3.30 4.32 -15.18
CA ALA A 72 4.20 3.17 -15.31
C ALA A 72 3.80 1.96 -14.43
N GLY A 73 3.14 2.21 -13.30
CA GLY A 73 2.64 1.21 -12.36
C GLY A 73 1.12 1.23 -12.17
N GLU A 74 0.32 1.68 -13.14
CA GLU A 74 -1.13 1.90 -12.94
C GLU A 74 -1.90 0.61 -12.60
N PHE A 75 -1.48 -0.56 -13.08
CA PHE A 75 -2.13 -1.81 -12.70
C PHE A 75 -2.05 -2.09 -11.18
N LEU A 76 -1.04 -1.53 -10.49
CA LEU A 76 -0.88 -1.67 -9.05
C LEU A 76 -1.84 -0.75 -8.26
N SER A 77 -2.43 0.29 -8.85
CA SER A 77 -3.40 1.17 -8.15
C SER A 77 -4.83 0.62 -8.12
N ILE A 78 -5.13 -0.43 -8.89
CA ILE A 78 -6.47 -1.07 -8.94
C ILE A 78 -6.88 -1.66 -7.57
N GLY A 79 -5.90 -2.03 -6.73
CA GLY A 79 -6.13 -2.67 -5.44
C GLY A 79 -6.40 -4.16 -5.54
N VAL A 80 -6.41 -4.87 -4.42
CA VAL A 80 -6.63 -6.33 -4.37
C VAL A 80 -7.50 -6.72 -3.18
N GLY A 81 -8.15 -7.88 -3.26
CA GLY A 81 -8.97 -8.42 -2.18
C GLY A 81 -10.35 -7.76 -2.10
N PRO A 82 -11.45 -8.51 -2.30
CA PRO A 82 -12.80 -7.93 -2.26
C PRO A 82 -13.13 -7.27 -0.91
N ARG A 83 -12.60 -7.80 0.20
CA ARG A 83 -12.77 -7.19 1.52
C ARG A 83 -12.27 -5.74 1.59
N ALA A 84 -11.04 -5.48 1.16
CA ALA A 84 -10.47 -4.14 1.19
C ALA A 84 -11.14 -3.22 0.15
N LEU A 85 -11.38 -3.75 -1.05
CA LEU A 85 -11.99 -2.99 -2.15
C LEU A 85 -13.44 -2.58 -1.86
N SER A 86 -14.21 -3.40 -1.14
CA SER A 86 -15.56 -3.02 -0.69
C SER A 86 -15.58 -1.97 0.43
N MET A 87 -14.44 -1.74 1.09
CA MET A 87 -14.22 -0.68 2.08
C MET A 87 -13.53 0.55 1.46
N GLY A 88 -13.67 0.76 0.14
CA GLY A 88 -13.05 1.87 -0.57
C GLY A 88 -11.52 1.80 -0.64
N GLY A 89 -10.91 0.63 -0.37
CA GLY A 89 -9.45 0.50 -0.25
C GLY A 89 -8.89 0.91 1.11
N ALA A 90 -9.73 1.31 2.08
CA ALA A 90 -9.32 1.64 3.45
C ALA A 90 -8.92 0.37 4.23
N SER A 91 -7.66 -0.03 4.10
CA SER A 91 -7.12 -1.31 4.58
C SER A 91 -5.76 -1.19 5.29
N VAL A 92 -5.05 -0.07 5.16
CA VAL A 92 -3.66 0.08 5.63
C VAL A 92 -3.49 -0.21 7.13
N ALA A 93 -4.46 0.20 7.96
CA ALA A 93 -4.43 -0.05 9.40
C ALA A 93 -5.16 -1.34 9.86
N VAL A 94 -5.99 -1.91 8.98
CA VAL A 94 -6.92 -3.00 9.31
C VAL A 94 -6.61 -4.30 8.57
N SER A 95 -5.59 -4.29 7.72
CA SER A 95 -5.15 -5.45 6.97
C SER A 95 -4.58 -6.52 7.90
N ASN A 96 -5.20 -7.70 7.86
CA ASN A 96 -4.94 -8.82 8.75
C ASN A 96 -5.34 -10.16 8.09
N ASP A 97 -5.17 -10.25 6.77
CA ASP A 97 -5.39 -11.43 5.94
C ASP A 97 -4.21 -11.58 4.94
N ALA A 98 -4.23 -12.60 4.08
CA ALA A 98 -3.15 -12.82 3.10
C ALA A 98 -2.97 -11.66 2.09
N THR A 99 -3.95 -10.75 1.98
CA THR A 99 -3.84 -9.55 1.14
C THR A 99 -2.98 -8.45 1.76
N ALA A 100 -2.58 -8.60 3.04
CA ALA A 100 -1.71 -7.65 3.73
C ALA A 100 -0.37 -7.43 3.05
N GLY A 101 0.16 -8.43 2.31
CA GLY A 101 1.34 -8.23 1.47
C GLY A 101 1.21 -7.02 0.53
N TYR A 102 0.01 -6.78 -0.03
CA TYR A 102 -0.27 -5.62 -0.86
C TYR A 102 -0.60 -4.36 -0.04
N TRP A 103 -1.52 -4.44 0.91
CA TRP A 103 -2.07 -3.26 1.60
C TRP A 103 -1.19 -2.68 2.70
N ASN A 104 -0.51 -3.52 3.47
CA ASN A 104 0.49 -3.13 4.46
C ASN A 104 1.20 -4.40 4.95
N PRO A 105 2.45 -4.66 4.55
CA PRO A 105 3.10 -5.93 4.85
C PRO A 105 3.22 -6.19 6.35
N ALA A 106 3.25 -5.16 7.21
CA ALA A 106 3.22 -5.36 8.66
C ALA A 106 1.95 -6.10 9.13
N GLY A 107 0.84 -6.01 8.40
CA GLY A 107 -0.44 -6.68 8.69
C GLY A 107 -0.35 -8.21 8.67
N LEU A 108 0.61 -8.77 7.94
CA LEU A 108 0.87 -10.21 7.95
C LEU A 108 1.28 -10.72 9.34
N SER A 109 1.83 -9.86 10.22
CA SER A 109 2.17 -10.28 11.58
C SER A 109 0.94 -10.56 12.45
N ALA A 110 -0.26 -10.16 12.03
CA ALA A 110 -1.51 -10.45 12.75
C ALA A 110 -2.09 -11.84 12.44
N LEU A 111 -1.52 -12.55 11.47
CA LEU A 111 -1.97 -13.89 11.10
C LEU A 111 -1.52 -14.93 12.12
N SER A 112 -2.48 -15.72 12.60
CA SER A 112 -2.24 -16.87 13.49
C SER A 112 -2.24 -18.21 12.75
N ARG A 113 -2.71 -18.21 11.50
CA ARG A 113 -2.88 -19.39 10.65
C ARG A 113 -2.32 -19.10 9.26
N GLN A 114 -1.97 -20.17 8.55
CA GLN A 114 -1.61 -20.01 7.15
C GLN A 114 -2.88 -19.72 6.35
N MET A 115 -2.76 -18.91 5.31
CA MET A 115 -3.91 -18.44 4.55
C MET A 115 -3.58 -18.37 3.06
N VAL A 116 -4.49 -18.88 2.24
CA VAL A 116 -4.50 -18.71 0.78
C VAL A 116 -5.68 -17.81 0.43
N THR A 117 -5.48 -16.82 -0.42
CA THR A 117 -6.54 -15.95 -0.94
C THR A 117 -6.39 -15.85 -2.45
N VAL A 118 -7.50 -15.95 -3.17
CA VAL A 118 -7.57 -15.69 -4.61
C VAL A 118 -8.66 -14.66 -4.88
N MET A 119 -8.49 -13.87 -5.94
CA MET A 119 -9.51 -12.95 -6.45
C MET A 119 -9.45 -12.91 -7.97
N HIS A 120 -10.62 -12.80 -8.58
CA HIS A 120 -10.78 -12.57 -10.00
C HIS A 120 -11.75 -11.39 -10.22
N SER A 121 -11.46 -10.60 -11.24
CA SER A 121 -12.27 -9.48 -11.71
C SER A 121 -12.15 -9.39 -13.22
N GLU A 122 -13.28 -9.44 -13.91
CA GLU A 122 -13.34 -8.95 -15.29
C GLU A 122 -13.60 -7.45 -15.27
N GLN A 123 -12.86 -6.72 -16.09
CA GLN A 123 -13.02 -5.30 -16.32
C GLN A 123 -13.51 -5.08 -17.75
N LEU A 124 -13.65 -3.83 -18.18
CA LEU A 124 -14.12 -3.55 -19.55
C LEU A 124 -13.18 -4.15 -20.60
N SER A 125 -13.80 -4.55 -21.72
CA SER A 125 -13.11 -4.99 -22.94
C SER A 125 -12.22 -6.23 -22.78
N GLY A 126 -12.63 -7.18 -21.91
CA GLY A 126 -11.93 -8.47 -21.74
C GLY A 126 -10.66 -8.39 -20.90
N LEU A 127 -10.43 -7.26 -20.22
CA LEU A 127 -9.31 -7.08 -19.32
C LEU A 127 -9.55 -7.87 -18.02
N ALA A 128 -8.76 -8.92 -17.81
CA ALA A 128 -8.81 -9.75 -16.61
C ALA A 128 -7.82 -9.24 -15.56
N TYR A 129 -8.27 -9.14 -14.32
CA TYR A 129 -7.45 -8.78 -13.18
C TYR A 129 -7.54 -9.83 -12.08
N ASP A 130 -6.43 -10.55 -11.90
CA ASP A 130 -6.32 -11.71 -11.03
C ASP A 130 -5.36 -11.42 -9.88
N TYR A 131 -5.66 -12.01 -8.73
CA TYR A 131 -4.80 -11.95 -7.56
C TYR A 131 -4.73 -13.31 -6.89
N PHE A 132 -3.52 -13.67 -6.48
CA PHE A 132 -3.24 -14.80 -5.61
C PHE A 132 -2.38 -14.32 -4.44
N ALA A 133 -2.67 -14.82 -3.25
CA ALA A 133 -1.81 -14.65 -2.09
C ALA A 133 -1.73 -15.93 -1.26
N TYR A 134 -0.55 -16.17 -0.72
CA TYR A 134 -0.29 -17.14 0.32
C TYR A 134 0.48 -16.48 1.45
N ALA A 135 0.07 -16.72 2.69
CA ALA A 135 0.77 -16.23 3.86
C ALA A 135 0.93 -17.35 4.88
N ARG A 136 2.10 -17.42 5.51
CA ARG A 136 2.45 -18.44 6.49
C ARG A 136 3.17 -17.80 7.68
N PRO A 137 2.54 -17.80 8.87
CA PRO A 137 3.23 -17.49 10.11
C PRO A 137 4.32 -18.52 10.40
N MET A 138 5.53 -18.06 10.75
CA MET A 138 6.69 -18.91 11.05
C MET A 138 7.30 -18.54 12.41
N GLY A 139 7.57 -19.56 13.23
CA GLY A 139 8.11 -19.41 14.58
C GLY A 139 7.01 -19.39 15.65
N ASP A 140 7.41 -19.66 16.89
CA ASP A 140 6.48 -19.81 18.02
C ASP A 140 6.26 -18.48 18.76
N GLY A 141 5.00 -18.20 19.10
CA GLY A 141 4.57 -17.06 19.93
C GLY A 141 4.49 -15.70 19.22
N ASP A 142 4.23 -14.64 19.99
CA ASP A 142 3.93 -13.26 19.53
C ASP A 142 5.10 -12.52 18.84
N ARG A 143 6.22 -13.21 18.60
CA ARG A 143 7.43 -12.66 17.94
C ARG A 143 7.86 -13.46 16.72
N GLY A 144 7.02 -14.39 16.27
CA GLY A 144 7.19 -15.09 15.00
C GLY A 144 7.23 -14.11 13.83
N SER A 145 7.89 -14.54 12.75
CA SER A 145 7.89 -13.82 11.48
C SER A 145 6.87 -14.46 10.55
N THR A 146 6.09 -13.66 9.83
CA THR A 146 5.16 -14.17 8.82
C THR A 146 5.74 -13.90 7.44
N PHE A 147 5.71 -14.91 6.58
CA PHE A 147 6.11 -14.80 5.19
C PHE A 147 4.88 -14.77 4.30
N GLY A 148 4.92 -13.93 3.28
CA GLY A 148 3.84 -13.79 2.30
C GLY A 148 4.38 -13.86 0.88
N LEU A 149 3.57 -14.42 -0.01
CA LEU A 149 3.72 -14.34 -1.45
C LEU A 149 2.42 -13.76 -1.99
N SER A 150 2.51 -12.70 -2.79
CA SER A 150 1.38 -12.16 -3.54
C SER A 150 1.73 -12.09 -5.02
N ILE A 151 0.78 -12.46 -5.88
CA ILE A 151 0.91 -12.36 -7.33
C ILE A 151 -0.31 -11.59 -7.84
N ILE A 152 -0.06 -10.52 -8.57
CA ILE A 152 -1.05 -9.71 -9.27
C ILE A 152 -0.84 -9.94 -10.76
N ARG A 153 -1.91 -10.15 -11.51
CA ARG A 153 -1.93 -10.17 -12.96
C ARG A 153 -3.00 -9.22 -13.46
N LEU A 154 -2.63 -8.34 -14.37
CA LEU A 154 -3.56 -7.63 -15.25
C LEU A 154 -3.25 -8.07 -16.67
N GLY A 155 -4.25 -8.49 -17.45
CA GLY A 155 -3.99 -8.85 -18.83
C GLY A 155 -5.22 -8.90 -19.70
N VAL A 156 -4.98 -8.74 -21.00
CA VAL A 156 -5.98 -8.89 -22.04
C VAL A 156 -5.35 -9.70 -23.17
N ASP A 157 -6.10 -10.68 -23.63
CA ASP A 157 -5.68 -11.58 -24.69
C ASP A 157 -6.39 -11.22 -26.00
N ASP A 158 -5.88 -11.77 -27.12
CA ASP A 158 -6.50 -11.68 -28.44
C ASP A 158 -6.80 -10.26 -28.93
N ILE A 159 -5.87 -9.31 -28.72
CA ILE A 159 -5.97 -7.96 -29.30
C ILE A 159 -5.70 -8.04 -30.81
N PRO A 160 -6.67 -7.69 -31.68
CA PRO A 160 -6.48 -7.73 -33.12
C PRO A 160 -5.66 -6.52 -33.59
N ILE A 161 -4.50 -6.77 -34.19
CA ILE A 161 -3.75 -5.77 -34.95
C ILE A 161 -4.32 -5.76 -36.37
N THR A 162 -4.86 -4.62 -36.78
CA THR A 162 -5.45 -4.45 -38.11
C THR A 162 -4.51 -3.70 -39.04
N ARG A 163 -4.53 -4.06 -40.32
CA ARG A 163 -3.76 -3.40 -41.38
C ARG A 163 -4.66 -3.11 -42.57
N LEU A 164 -4.35 -2.03 -43.28
CA LEU A 164 -4.95 -1.74 -44.58
C LEU A 164 -4.21 -2.53 -45.69
N PRO A 165 -4.94 -3.05 -46.69
CA PRO A 165 -4.34 -3.63 -47.89
C PRO A 165 -3.38 -2.65 -48.58
N ASP A 166 -3.78 -1.37 -48.70
CA ASP A 166 -2.90 -0.28 -49.13
C ASP A 166 -2.92 0.87 -48.10
N PRO A 167 -1.87 1.02 -47.27
CA PRO A 167 -1.81 2.06 -46.25
C PRO A 167 -1.60 3.47 -46.82
N THR A 168 -1.32 3.61 -48.13
CA THR A 168 -1.14 4.90 -48.79
C THR A 168 -2.46 5.53 -49.26
N GLN A 169 -3.53 4.74 -49.30
CA GLN A 169 -4.86 5.18 -49.72
C GLN A 169 -5.80 5.34 -48.52
N ALA A 170 -6.82 6.18 -48.67
CA ALA A 170 -7.83 6.39 -47.64
C ALA A 170 -8.60 5.10 -47.31
N ILE A 171 -9.15 5.03 -46.10
CA ILE A 171 -10.08 3.97 -45.70
C ILE A 171 -11.27 3.96 -46.68
N ASP A 172 -11.70 2.78 -47.11
CA ASP A 172 -12.77 2.55 -48.09
C ASP A 172 -12.54 3.08 -49.53
N ALA A 173 -11.33 3.57 -49.86
CA ALA A 173 -10.95 3.87 -51.24
C ALA A 173 -11.09 2.62 -52.14
N VAL A 174 -11.44 2.82 -53.41
CA VAL A 174 -11.44 1.74 -54.41
C VAL A 174 -10.01 1.59 -54.92
N LEU A 175 -9.39 0.46 -54.59
CA LEU A 175 -8.04 0.13 -55.02
C LEU A 175 -8.03 -0.22 -56.51
N SER A 176 -6.86 -0.18 -57.14
CA SER A 176 -6.68 -0.50 -58.58
C SER A 176 -7.15 -1.91 -58.96
N ASN A 177 -7.29 -2.82 -57.99
CA ASN A 177 -7.83 -4.17 -58.16
C ASN A 177 -9.37 -4.26 -57.99
N GLY A 178 -10.06 -3.12 -57.91
CA GLY A 178 -11.51 -3.01 -57.72
C GLY A 178 -12.00 -3.31 -56.30
N ARG A 179 -11.13 -3.73 -55.38
CA ARG A 179 -11.50 -4.00 -53.98
C ARG A 179 -11.51 -2.72 -53.16
N ARG A 180 -12.30 -2.69 -52.09
CA ARG A 180 -12.30 -1.60 -51.10
C ARG A 180 -11.09 -1.73 -50.17
N ASN A 181 -10.48 -0.60 -49.83
CA ASN A 181 -9.38 -0.51 -48.87
C ASN A 181 -9.89 -0.62 -47.43
N ARG A 182 -10.35 -1.82 -47.05
CA ARG A 182 -10.90 -2.09 -45.71
C ARG A 182 -9.87 -2.75 -44.81
N PRO A 183 -9.78 -2.36 -43.53
CA PRO A 183 -8.90 -3.02 -42.58
C PRO A 183 -9.20 -4.52 -42.49
N PHE A 184 -8.16 -5.33 -42.42
CA PHE A 184 -8.24 -6.75 -42.10
C PHE A 184 -7.38 -7.04 -40.87
N VAL A 185 -7.68 -8.11 -40.14
CA VAL A 185 -6.87 -8.55 -39.00
C VAL A 185 -5.60 -9.20 -39.54
N ASP A 186 -4.46 -8.60 -39.23
CA ASP A 186 -3.13 -9.09 -39.62
C ASP A 186 -2.64 -10.17 -38.66
N ARG A 187 -2.76 -9.89 -37.35
CA ARG A 187 -2.36 -10.81 -36.28
C ARG A 187 -3.04 -10.47 -34.95
N PHE A 188 -2.95 -11.38 -34.01
CA PHE A 188 -3.36 -11.16 -32.62
C PHE A 188 -2.14 -10.98 -31.72
N VAL A 189 -2.27 -10.14 -30.70
CA VAL A 189 -1.27 -9.94 -29.64
C VAL A 189 -1.95 -9.95 -28.28
N SER A 190 -1.21 -10.25 -27.22
CA SER A 190 -1.67 -10.10 -25.84
C SER A 190 -0.88 -9.00 -25.12
N ASP A 191 -1.49 -8.43 -24.09
CA ASP A 191 -0.83 -7.57 -23.11
C ASP A 191 -1.00 -8.18 -21.72
N ALA A 192 0.10 -8.30 -20.97
CA ALA A 192 0.08 -8.83 -19.62
C ALA A 192 1.10 -8.15 -18.70
N GLU A 193 0.63 -7.75 -17.53
CA GLU A 193 1.39 -7.14 -16.46
C GLU A 193 1.31 -8.02 -15.21
N TYR A 194 2.46 -8.40 -14.68
CA TYR A 194 2.59 -9.20 -13.47
C TYR A 194 3.36 -8.43 -12.40
N ALA A 195 2.88 -8.49 -11.17
CA ALA A 195 3.67 -8.13 -9.99
C ALA A 195 3.70 -9.27 -8.99
N MET A 196 4.90 -9.58 -8.50
CA MET A 196 5.12 -10.52 -7.41
C MET A 196 5.64 -9.75 -6.19
N LEU A 197 5.01 -9.96 -5.04
CA LEU A 197 5.43 -9.42 -3.75
C LEU A 197 5.88 -10.56 -2.86
N LEU A 198 7.16 -10.56 -2.49
CA LEU A 198 7.71 -11.43 -1.46
C LEU A 198 7.76 -10.64 -0.17
N SER A 199 6.91 -11.00 0.78
CA SER A 199 6.65 -10.24 1.99
C SER A 199 7.27 -10.94 3.21
N VAL A 200 7.83 -10.15 4.12
CA VAL A 200 8.18 -10.60 5.47
C VAL A 200 7.66 -9.60 6.48
N ALA A 201 7.08 -10.10 7.57
CA ALA A 201 6.54 -9.27 8.63
C ALA A 201 6.90 -9.83 9.98
N ARG A 202 7.05 -8.95 10.96
CA ARG A 202 7.35 -9.35 12.34
C ARG A 202 6.72 -8.40 13.34
N GLN A 203 6.14 -8.98 14.36
CA GLN A 203 5.70 -8.23 15.53
C GLN A 203 6.91 -7.99 16.46
N THR A 204 7.28 -6.72 16.64
CA THR A 204 8.45 -6.31 17.45
C THR A 204 8.07 -6.07 18.91
N SER A 205 6.83 -5.65 19.17
CA SER A 205 6.26 -5.52 20.52
C SER A 205 4.78 -5.88 20.52
N SER A 206 4.15 -5.93 21.69
CA SER A 206 2.70 -6.17 21.81
C SER A 206 1.83 -5.14 21.08
N ARG A 207 2.39 -3.98 20.72
CA ARG A 207 1.69 -2.89 20.04
C ARG A 207 2.25 -2.54 18.67
N PHE A 208 3.41 -3.06 18.30
CA PHE A 208 4.14 -2.57 17.13
C PHE A 208 4.63 -3.71 16.25
N ALA A 209 4.33 -3.61 14.95
CA ALA A 209 4.76 -4.54 13.93
C ALA A 209 5.36 -3.80 12.73
N ILE A 210 6.28 -4.48 12.06
CA ILE A 210 6.93 -4.01 10.84
C ILE A 210 6.82 -5.09 9.77
N GLY A 211 6.85 -4.66 8.50
CA GLY A 211 6.95 -5.57 7.38
C GLY A 211 7.63 -4.91 6.19
N ALA A 212 8.10 -5.74 5.27
CA ALA A 212 8.75 -5.31 4.04
C ALA A 212 8.40 -6.25 2.90
N ASN A 213 8.39 -5.71 1.69
CA ASN A 213 8.23 -6.47 0.46
C ASN A 213 9.43 -6.28 -0.45
N LEU A 214 9.85 -7.37 -1.08
CA LEU A 214 10.54 -7.32 -2.37
C LEU A 214 9.49 -7.45 -3.47
N LYS A 215 9.40 -6.43 -4.32
CA LYS A 215 8.47 -6.36 -5.46
C LYS A 215 9.22 -6.63 -6.75
N LEU A 216 8.73 -7.56 -7.55
CA LEU A 216 9.23 -7.86 -8.89
C LEU A 216 8.10 -7.63 -9.89
N ILE A 217 8.37 -6.87 -10.94
CA ILE A 217 7.38 -6.50 -11.96
C ILE A 217 7.86 -7.02 -13.31
N ARG A 218 6.95 -7.64 -14.07
CA ARG A 218 7.17 -8.02 -15.46
C ARG A 218 6.01 -7.50 -16.29
N LYS A 219 6.29 -6.75 -17.36
CA LYS A 219 5.31 -6.29 -18.33
C LYS A 219 5.61 -6.88 -19.70
N SER A 220 4.58 -7.17 -20.47
CA SER A 220 4.69 -7.64 -21.85
C SER A 220 3.60 -6.97 -22.68
N VAL A 221 3.99 -6.07 -23.58
CA VAL A 221 3.07 -5.33 -24.44
C VAL A 221 3.43 -5.65 -25.89
N GLY A 222 2.66 -6.55 -26.52
CA GLY A 222 2.94 -7.01 -27.88
C GLY A 222 4.32 -7.65 -28.00
N VAL A 223 5.28 -6.95 -28.62
CA VAL A 223 6.66 -7.42 -28.85
C VAL A 223 7.67 -6.88 -27.84
N ALA A 224 7.28 -5.93 -26.99
CA ALA A 224 8.15 -5.32 -26.00
C ALA A 224 7.88 -5.93 -24.62
N SER A 225 8.92 -6.05 -23.80
CA SER A 225 8.78 -6.48 -22.41
C SER A 225 9.58 -5.59 -21.48
N ALA A 226 9.17 -5.51 -20.22
CA ALA A 226 9.89 -4.79 -19.18
C ALA A 226 10.05 -5.64 -17.93
N PHE A 227 11.16 -5.43 -17.23
CA PHE A 227 11.38 -5.98 -15.90
C PHE A 227 11.71 -4.85 -14.92
N GLY A 228 11.20 -4.96 -13.70
CA GLY A 228 11.55 -4.04 -12.62
C GLY A 228 11.54 -4.69 -11.26
N ALA A 229 12.23 -4.04 -10.33
CA ALA A 229 12.30 -4.45 -8.94
C ALA A 229 12.19 -3.24 -8.01
N GLY A 230 11.53 -3.45 -6.87
CA GLY A 230 11.27 -2.40 -5.89
C GLY A 230 11.16 -2.96 -4.48
N ILE A 231 11.17 -2.06 -3.50
CA ILE A 231 11.01 -2.37 -2.09
C ILE A 231 9.85 -1.58 -1.53
N ASP A 232 8.98 -2.24 -0.77
CA ASP A 232 7.96 -1.58 0.05
C ASP A 232 8.24 -1.85 1.52
N VAL A 233 7.82 -0.93 2.38
CA VAL A 233 7.90 -1.10 3.83
C VAL A 233 6.58 -0.72 4.49
N GLY A 234 6.27 -1.36 5.60
CA GLY A 234 5.02 -1.18 6.33
C GLY A 234 5.24 -1.21 7.84
N MET A 235 4.39 -0.47 8.54
CA MET A 235 4.34 -0.38 10.00
C MET A 235 2.89 -0.43 10.47
N LEU A 236 2.67 -1.07 11.62
CA LEU A 236 1.39 -1.08 12.32
C LEU A 236 1.58 -0.80 13.80
N LEU A 237 0.80 0.14 14.32
CA LEU A 237 0.76 0.52 15.73
C LEU A 237 -0.64 0.31 16.30
N ARG A 238 -0.78 -0.55 17.30
CA ARG A 238 -2.01 -0.75 18.08
C ARG A 238 -1.96 0.13 19.32
N LEU A 239 -2.67 1.26 19.28
CA LEU A 239 -2.82 2.15 20.44
C LEU A 239 -3.67 1.50 21.53
N ARG A 240 -4.72 0.79 21.11
CA ARG A 240 -5.61 -0.04 21.93
C ARG A 240 -5.94 -1.31 21.15
N PRO A 241 -6.46 -2.38 21.80
CA PRO A 241 -6.91 -3.57 21.07
C PRO A 241 -7.90 -3.25 19.93
N SER A 242 -8.76 -2.25 20.14
CA SER A 242 -9.73 -1.77 19.15
C SER A 242 -9.21 -0.69 18.21
N LEU A 243 -8.05 -0.06 18.45
CA LEU A 243 -7.58 1.12 17.70
C LEU A 243 -6.18 0.89 17.12
N GLY A 244 -6.10 0.85 15.79
CA GLY A 244 -4.86 0.70 15.03
C GLY A 244 -4.55 1.90 14.15
N ILE A 245 -3.26 2.17 13.96
CA ILE A 245 -2.73 3.10 12.97
C ILE A 245 -1.77 2.32 12.08
N GLY A 246 -1.83 2.54 10.78
CA GLY A 246 -0.95 1.93 9.80
C GLY A 246 -0.22 2.97 8.97
N LEU A 247 1.00 2.64 8.56
CA LEU A 247 1.79 3.39 7.60
C LEU A 247 2.40 2.40 6.61
N GLN A 248 2.35 2.71 5.33
CA GLN A 248 3.02 1.98 4.28
C GLN A 248 3.74 2.96 3.36
N VAL A 249 4.96 2.62 2.97
CA VAL A 249 5.68 3.32 1.92
C VAL A 249 5.94 2.32 0.80
N MET A 250 5.22 2.48 -0.31
CA MET A 250 5.42 1.70 -1.52
C MET A 250 6.53 2.31 -2.37
N ASN A 251 7.29 1.48 -3.08
CA ASN A 251 8.37 1.87 -3.98
C ASN A 251 9.39 2.80 -3.29
N LEU A 252 9.84 2.44 -2.09
CA LEU A 252 10.72 3.25 -1.22
C LEU A 252 11.95 3.81 -1.96
N THR A 253 12.51 3.02 -2.88
CA THR A 253 13.71 3.38 -3.65
C THR A 253 13.43 3.84 -5.08
N SER A 254 12.16 4.10 -5.44
CA SER A 254 11.65 4.21 -6.82
C SER A 254 11.89 2.92 -7.63
N THR A 255 10.81 2.31 -8.10
CA THR A 255 10.91 1.04 -8.84
C THR A 255 11.30 1.36 -10.29
N VAL A 256 12.43 0.84 -10.74
CA VAL A 256 12.92 1.03 -12.12
C VAL A 256 12.40 -0.10 -13.00
N LEU A 257 11.70 0.26 -14.08
CA LEU A 257 11.30 -0.64 -15.15
C LEU A 257 12.25 -0.46 -16.34
N THR A 258 12.95 -1.52 -16.71
CA THR A 258 13.83 -1.55 -17.89
C THR A 258 13.15 -2.33 -19.00
N TRP A 259 12.89 -1.66 -20.12
CA TRP A 259 12.27 -2.25 -21.30
C TRP A 259 13.31 -2.92 -22.20
N SER A 260 12.90 -3.94 -22.95
CA SER A 260 13.72 -4.62 -23.97
C SER A 260 14.16 -3.68 -25.10
N THR A 261 13.48 -2.54 -25.26
CA THR A 261 13.85 -1.46 -26.20
C THR A 261 14.99 -0.57 -25.70
N GLY A 262 15.45 -0.77 -24.46
CA GLY A 262 16.45 0.08 -23.79
C GLY A 262 15.86 1.28 -23.04
N ARG A 263 14.55 1.55 -23.17
CA ARG A 263 13.87 2.61 -22.41
C ARG A 263 13.79 2.25 -20.92
N LYS A 264 13.96 3.26 -20.06
CA LYS A 264 13.73 3.14 -18.61
C LYS A 264 12.54 3.98 -18.18
N GLU A 265 11.75 3.43 -17.26
CA GLU A 265 10.62 4.11 -16.63
C GLU A 265 10.73 3.94 -15.11
N TYR A 266 10.16 4.88 -14.37
CA TYR A 266 10.26 4.92 -12.91
C TYR A 266 8.87 5.02 -12.29
N ILE A 267 8.56 4.11 -11.38
CA ILE A 267 7.37 4.17 -10.53
C ILE A 267 7.76 4.91 -9.25
N THR A 268 7.04 5.98 -8.94
CA THR A 268 7.35 6.83 -7.80
C THR A 268 6.95 6.20 -6.46
N PRO A 269 7.54 6.67 -5.35
CA PRO A 269 7.08 6.30 -4.02
C PRO A 269 5.62 6.70 -3.80
N VAL A 270 4.90 5.92 -3.01
CA VAL A 270 3.55 6.26 -2.51
C VAL A 270 3.55 6.06 -1.00
N ILE A 271 3.09 7.06 -0.26
CA ILE A 271 2.94 6.97 1.19
C ILE A 271 1.46 6.77 1.48
N LYS A 272 1.11 5.68 2.16
CA LYS A 272 -0.24 5.42 2.62
C LYS A 272 -0.28 5.41 4.14
N THR A 273 -1.25 6.08 4.72
CA THR A 273 -1.47 6.08 6.17
C THR A 273 -2.94 5.80 6.46
N GLY A 274 -3.20 5.12 7.57
CA GLY A 274 -4.55 4.69 7.90
C GLY A 274 -4.83 4.63 9.39
N ILE A 275 -6.11 4.71 9.74
CA ILE A 275 -6.63 4.46 11.09
C ILE A 275 -7.77 3.45 11.02
N GLY A 276 -7.80 2.54 11.99
CA GLY A 276 -8.84 1.51 12.10
C GLY A 276 -9.38 1.44 13.51
N TYR A 277 -10.71 1.44 13.66
CA TYR A 277 -11.40 1.32 14.94
C TYR A 277 -12.46 0.20 14.90
N GLU A 278 -12.29 -0.84 15.72
CA GLU A 278 -13.26 -1.94 15.85
C GLU A 278 -14.03 -1.86 17.17
N HIS A 279 -15.36 -1.85 17.07
CA HIS A 279 -16.28 -1.88 18.19
C HIS A 279 -17.03 -3.22 18.22
N ALA A 280 -16.87 -3.98 19.32
CA ALA A 280 -17.60 -5.21 19.52
C ALA A 280 -19.06 -4.93 19.90
N ILE A 281 -19.99 -5.73 19.37
CA ILE A 281 -21.42 -5.67 19.68
C ILE A 281 -21.84 -7.04 20.24
N PRO A 282 -21.64 -7.29 21.55
CA PRO A 282 -21.86 -8.60 22.15
C PRO A 282 -23.30 -9.10 22.01
N ARG A 283 -24.28 -8.19 22.05
CA ARG A 283 -25.73 -8.51 21.94
C ARG A 283 -26.07 -9.30 20.67
N PHE A 284 -25.34 -9.09 19.58
CA PHE A 284 -25.55 -9.75 18.29
C PHE A 284 -24.39 -10.67 17.89
N ARG A 285 -23.46 -10.98 18.82
CA ARG A 285 -22.23 -11.72 18.54
C ARG A 285 -21.48 -11.16 17.31
N GLY A 286 -21.44 -9.84 17.19
CA GLY A 286 -20.90 -9.14 16.03
C GLY A 286 -19.88 -8.07 16.37
N SER A 287 -19.34 -7.42 15.36
CA SER A 287 -18.50 -6.21 15.49
C SER A 287 -18.71 -5.27 14.31
N ILE A 288 -18.47 -3.98 14.54
CA ILE A 288 -18.36 -2.97 13.49
C ILE A 288 -16.93 -2.47 13.48
N LEU A 289 -16.31 -2.48 12.30
CA LEU A 289 -15.01 -1.88 12.03
C LEU A 289 -15.22 -0.63 11.18
N PHE A 290 -14.55 0.46 11.56
CA PHE A 290 -14.40 1.66 10.75
C PHE A 290 -12.94 1.79 10.33
N ALA A 291 -12.70 2.17 9.09
CA ALA A 291 -11.37 2.41 8.53
C ALA A 291 -11.35 3.72 7.74
N ALA A 292 -10.25 4.45 7.82
CA ALA A 292 -10.02 5.65 7.02
C ALA A 292 -8.54 5.75 6.66
N ASP A 293 -8.24 5.88 5.37
CA ASP A 293 -6.89 5.92 4.84
C ASP A 293 -6.69 7.15 3.94
N VAL A 294 -5.43 7.56 3.82
CA VAL A 294 -4.99 8.61 2.90
C VAL A 294 -3.75 8.13 2.16
N ASP A 295 -3.83 8.20 0.83
CA ASP A 295 -2.72 7.93 -0.08
C ASP A 295 -2.10 9.23 -0.56
N ILE A 296 -0.79 9.39 -0.44
CA ILE A 296 -0.02 10.54 -0.91
C ILE A 296 0.85 10.09 -2.09
N LEU A 297 0.57 10.61 -3.28
CA LEU A 297 1.22 10.29 -4.55
C LEU A 297 2.06 11.47 -5.04
N PHE A 298 3.28 11.20 -5.52
CA PHE A 298 4.24 12.21 -5.98
C PHE A 298 4.34 12.31 -7.52
N GLU A 299 3.26 12.00 -8.24
CA GLU A 299 3.22 11.90 -9.72
C GLU A 299 2.57 13.09 -10.44
N GLY A 300 2.09 14.12 -9.72
CA GLY A 300 1.38 15.25 -10.34
C GLY A 300 0.08 14.85 -11.05
N ARG A 301 -0.72 13.93 -10.46
CA ARG A 301 -2.06 13.52 -10.90
C ARG A 301 -3.13 14.55 -10.49
N GLN A 302 -3.30 15.63 -11.26
CA GLN A 302 -4.26 16.70 -10.93
C GLN A 302 -5.75 16.38 -11.13
N LYS A 303 -6.12 15.25 -11.77
CA LYS A 303 -7.53 14.97 -12.17
C LYS A 303 -8.24 13.81 -11.43
N THR A 304 -7.56 13.05 -10.58
CA THR A 304 -8.12 11.86 -9.90
C THR A 304 -7.87 11.83 -8.39
N ALA A 305 -7.42 12.94 -7.81
CA ALA A 305 -7.10 13.05 -6.40
C ALA A 305 -8.15 13.84 -5.62
N SER A 306 -8.45 13.41 -4.40
CA SER A 306 -9.37 14.11 -3.48
C SER A 306 -8.83 15.49 -3.10
N PHE A 307 -7.50 15.67 -3.08
CA PHE A 307 -6.83 16.94 -2.86
C PHE A 307 -5.51 17.02 -3.64
N SER A 308 -5.18 18.18 -4.22
CA SER A 308 -3.92 18.39 -4.95
C SER A 308 -3.18 19.60 -4.37
N LEU A 309 -1.91 19.42 -3.99
CA LEU A 309 -1.01 20.49 -3.56
C LEU A 309 0.27 20.43 -4.39
N GLY A 310 0.29 21.16 -5.50
CA GLY A 310 1.44 21.20 -6.42
C GLY A 310 1.68 19.86 -7.11
N ARG A 311 2.82 19.21 -6.84
CA ARG A 311 3.20 17.90 -7.41
C ARG A 311 2.68 16.70 -6.58
N ALA A 312 2.28 16.94 -5.33
CA ALA A 312 1.73 15.91 -4.45
C ALA A 312 0.20 15.88 -4.53
N ASN A 313 -0.37 14.67 -4.58
CA ASN A 313 -1.81 14.46 -4.65
C ASN A 313 -2.22 13.50 -3.54
N ALA A 314 -3.35 13.78 -2.89
CA ALA A 314 -3.89 12.96 -1.83
C ALA A 314 -5.23 12.34 -2.25
N SER A 315 -5.38 11.04 -2.08
CA SER A 315 -6.64 10.33 -2.27
C SER A 315 -7.10 9.77 -0.92
N GLY A 316 -8.32 10.11 -0.53
CA GLY A 316 -8.92 9.66 0.73
C GLY A 316 -9.83 8.46 0.53
N HIS A 317 -9.78 7.53 1.48
CA HIS A 317 -10.59 6.30 1.49
C HIS A 317 -11.27 6.16 2.82
N VAL A 318 -12.55 5.78 2.83
CA VAL A 318 -13.28 5.46 4.07
C VAL A 318 -14.08 4.18 3.90
N GLY A 319 -14.12 3.37 4.96
CA GLY A 319 -14.74 2.05 4.91
C GLY A 319 -15.36 1.65 6.23
N MET A 320 -16.39 0.81 6.14
CA MET A 320 -17.05 0.17 7.27
C MET A 320 -17.25 -1.31 6.98
N GLU A 321 -17.02 -2.16 7.98
CA GLU A 321 -17.27 -3.60 7.94
C GLU A 321 -18.11 -4.01 9.15
N TYR A 322 -19.29 -4.57 8.91
CA TYR A 322 -20.14 -5.18 9.93
C TYR A 322 -20.05 -6.69 9.86
N LYS A 323 -19.65 -7.33 10.95
CA LYS A 323 -19.59 -8.79 11.09
C LYS A 323 -20.77 -9.28 11.92
N LEU A 324 -21.62 -10.10 11.34
CA LEU A 324 -22.74 -10.75 12.00
C LEU A 324 -22.40 -12.22 12.28
N GLN A 325 -22.40 -12.59 13.57
CA GLN A 325 -22.12 -13.96 14.05
C GLN A 325 -20.80 -14.56 13.53
N LYS A 326 -19.84 -13.71 13.13
CA LYS A 326 -18.57 -14.10 12.48
C LYS A 326 -18.70 -14.90 11.17
N MET A 327 -19.92 -15.05 10.65
CA MET A 327 -20.21 -15.82 9.43
C MET A 327 -20.53 -14.90 8.28
N VAL A 328 -21.39 -13.90 8.49
CA VAL A 328 -21.79 -12.97 7.43
C VAL A 328 -21.13 -11.62 7.67
N THR A 329 -20.60 -11.02 6.62
CA THR A 329 -20.00 -9.70 6.65
C THR A 329 -20.64 -8.82 5.60
N LEU A 330 -20.95 -7.59 5.98
CA LEU A 330 -21.42 -6.54 5.09
C LEU A 330 -20.44 -5.39 5.13
N ARG A 331 -20.11 -4.84 3.98
CA ARG A 331 -19.08 -3.82 3.82
C ARG A 331 -19.57 -2.70 2.92
N GLY A 332 -19.18 -1.49 3.24
CA GLY A 332 -19.42 -0.32 2.43
C GLY A 332 -18.27 0.65 2.57
N GLY A 333 -18.02 1.43 1.53
CA GLY A 333 -16.94 2.40 1.53
C GLY A 333 -17.07 3.44 0.45
N LEU A 334 -16.16 4.40 0.50
CA LEU A 334 -15.97 5.42 -0.51
C LEU A 334 -14.49 5.43 -0.86
N ASP A 335 -14.21 5.25 -2.15
CA ASP A 335 -12.93 5.51 -2.78
C ASP A 335 -12.99 6.87 -3.50
N ALA A 336 -11.85 7.41 -3.91
CA ALA A 336 -11.76 8.64 -4.72
C ALA A 336 -12.60 8.56 -6.01
N SER A 337 -12.80 7.36 -6.56
CA SER A 337 -13.58 7.13 -7.79
C SER A 337 -15.09 7.02 -7.56
N GLY A 338 -15.53 6.66 -6.36
CA GLY A 338 -16.95 6.45 -6.09
C GLY A 338 -17.26 5.53 -4.90
N LEU A 339 -18.53 5.11 -4.82
CA LEU A 339 -19.04 4.23 -3.77
C LEU A 339 -18.64 2.77 -4.02
N THR A 340 -18.28 2.08 -2.95
CA THR A 340 -17.98 0.66 -2.93
C THR A 340 -18.90 -0.07 -1.96
N ALA A 341 -19.23 -1.31 -2.27
CA ALA A 341 -20.03 -2.17 -1.42
C ALA A 341 -19.56 -3.61 -1.53
N GLY A 342 -19.85 -4.42 -0.53
CA GLY A 342 -19.49 -5.83 -0.59
C GLY A 342 -20.10 -6.65 0.52
N ALA A 343 -20.02 -7.96 0.34
CA ALA A 343 -20.47 -8.93 1.31
C ALA A 343 -19.49 -10.10 1.34
N GLY A 344 -19.45 -10.81 2.45
CA GLY A 344 -18.63 -12.00 2.60
C GLY A 344 -19.29 -13.02 3.50
N ILE A 345 -19.04 -14.29 3.20
CA ILE A 345 -19.49 -15.43 3.98
C ILE A 345 -18.27 -16.21 4.42
N ARG A 346 -18.17 -16.50 5.71
CA ARG A 346 -17.14 -17.33 6.33
C ARG A 346 -17.80 -18.55 6.95
N SER A 347 -17.33 -19.72 6.55
CA SER A 347 -17.78 -21.00 7.09
C SER A 347 -17.14 -21.25 8.47
N PRO A 348 -17.77 -22.04 9.35
CA PRO A 348 -17.07 -22.70 10.45
C PRO A 348 -15.91 -23.56 9.93
N MET A 349 -15.03 -23.99 10.85
CA MET A 349 -13.94 -24.89 10.53
C MET A 349 -14.49 -26.24 10.02
N VAL A 350 -14.04 -26.65 8.85
CA VAL A 350 -14.42 -27.90 8.18
C VAL A 350 -13.17 -28.69 7.80
N THR A 351 -13.29 -30.01 7.67
CA THR A 351 -12.18 -30.85 7.21
C THR A 351 -12.27 -31.05 5.71
N LEU A 352 -11.32 -30.51 4.95
CA LEU A 352 -11.16 -30.75 3.51
C LEU A 352 -9.81 -31.43 3.27
N PHE A 353 -9.81 -32.52 2.50
CA PHE A 353 -8.59 -33.28 2.16
C PHE A 353 -7.73 -33.67 3.38
N GLY A 354 -8.37 -33.98 4.52
CA GLY A 354 -7.69 -34.34 5.77
C GLY A 354 -7.10 -33.16 6.55
N GLN A 355 -7.32 -31.90 6.13
CA GLN A 355 -6.88 -30.70 6.84
C GLN A 355 -8.08 -29.90 7.37
N SER A 356 -7.95 -29.35 8.58
CA SER A 356 -8.92 -28.40 9.12
C SER A 356 -8.73 -27.06 8.45
N VAL A 357 -9.78 -26.55 7.81
CA VAL A 357 -9.75 -25.29 7.08
C VAL A 357 -10.98 -24.44 7.38
N ILE A 358 -10.84 -23.13 7.24
CA ILE A 358 -11.93 -22.16 7.36
C ILE A 358 -12.11 -21.48 6.01
N PRO A 359 -13.06 -21.95 5.17
CA PRO A 359 -13.38 -21.32 3.91
C PRO A 359 -14.09 -19.99 4.07
N SER A 360 -13.81 -19.07 3.16
CA SER A 360 -14.53 -17.81 3.01
C SER A 360 -14.67 -17.42 1.55
N LEU A 361 -15.78 -16.75 1.23
CA LEU A 361 -16.08 -16.17 -0.06
C LEU A 361 -16.43 -14.71 0.16
N ASP A 362 -15.81 -13.82 -0.60
CA ASP A 362 -16.05 -12.38 -0.56
C ASP A 362 -16.39 -11.86 -1.95
N TYR A 363 -17.29 -10.88 -1.97
CA TYR A 363 -17.71 -10.16 -3.16
C TYR A 363 -17.58 -8.66 -2.93
N ALA A 364 -17.12 -7.94 -3.95
CA ALA A 364 -17.07 -6.49 -3.96
C ALA A 364 -17.63 -5.91 -5.26
N PHE A 365 -18.38 -4.84 -5.08
CA PHE A 365 -18.79 -3.89 -6.10
C PHE A 365 -18.01 -2.60 -5.91
N VAL A 366 -17.42 -2.09 -6.99
CA VAL A 366 -16.73 -0.80 -7.02
C VAL A 366 -17.28 -0.02 -8.21
N ASN A 367 -17.78 1.18 -7.94
CA ASN A 367 -18.21 2.09 -8.99
C ASN A 367 -17.03 2.97 -9.42
N ASP A 368 -16.40 2.62 -10.53
CA ASP A 368 -15.23 3.30 -11.06
C ASP A 368 -15.63 4.30 -12.17
N SER A 369 -15.02 5.48 -12.19
CA SER A 369 -15.33 6.51 -13.18
C SER A 369 -14.90 6.18 -14.61
N ALA A 370 -13.86 5.36 -14.79
CA ALA A 370 -13.34 4.91 -16.08
C ALA A 370 -13.94 3.58 -16.50
N PHE A 371 -14.18 2.68 -15.53
CA PHE A 371 -14.63 1.32 -15.80
C PHE A 371 -16.12 1.05 -15.50
N GLY A 372 -16.84 2.01 -14.96
CA GLY A 372 -18.22 1.82 -14.51
C GLY A 372 -18.32 0.82 -13.36
N ALA A 373 -19.36 -0.01 -13.39
CA ALA A 373 -19.62 -1.04 -12.39
C ALA A 373 -18.63 -2.21 -12.53
N VAL A 374 -17.67 -2.32 -11.61
CA VAL A 374 -16.72 -3.44 -11.57
C VAL A 374 -17.05 -4.39 -10.43
N HIS A 375 -17.11 -5.68 -10.76
CA HIS A 375 -17.44 -6.76 -9.83
C HIS A 375 -16.22 -7.64 -9.58
N ARG A 376 -15.98 -7.96 -8.31
CA ARG A 376 -14.81 -8.75 -7.88
C ARG A 376 -15.26 -9.86 -6.96
N ILE A 377 -14.78 -11.07 -7.24
CA ILE A 377 -15.06 -12.25 -6.44
C ILE A 377 -13.74 -12.77 -5.92
N GLY A 378 -13.70 -13.14 -4.64
CA GLY A 378 -12.53 -13.74 -4.04
C GLY A 378 -12.89 -14.83 -3.05
N ALA A 379 -11.98 -15.78 -2.90
CA ALA A 379 -12.13 -16.88 -1.97
C ALA A 379 -10.85 -16.97 -1.12
N SER A 380 -11.01 -17.36 0.15
CA SER A 380 -9.87 -17.63 1.00
C SER A 380 -10.04 -18.92 1.80
N LEU A 381 -8.91 -19.59 2.04
CA LEU A 381 -8.79 -20.75 2.92
C LEU A 381 -7.77 -20.43 4.00
N GLU A 382 -8.17 -20.57 5.25
CA GLU A 382 -7.30 -20.45 6.42
C GLU A 382 -7.12 -21.84 7.07
N PHE A 383 -5.89 -22.25 7.36
CA PHE A 383 -5.55 -23.59 7.85
C PHE A 383 -4.98 -23.56 9.27
#